data_AF-A0A7X9DLV7-F1
#
_entry.id   AF-A0A7X9DLV7-F1
#
_cell.length_a   1.000
_cell.length_b   1.000
_cell.length_c   1.000
_cell.angle_alpha   90.00
_cell.angle_beta   90.00
_cell.angle_gamma   90.00
#
_symmetry.space_group_name_H-M   'P 1'
#
loop_
_entity.id
_entity.type
_entity.pdbx_description
1 polymer ?
#
loop_
_entity_poly.entity_id
_entity_poly.type
_entity_poly.pdbx_seq_one_letter_code
_entity_poly.pdbx_strand_id
1 'polypeptide(L)'
;GENGFPRLWKMMFHYFTKEKKLNNLLWVWNANAPRDIPGDEAYPYHLFYPGNEYVDVLAADVYRNDYRQEHHDQLVQLGKGKPIAIGETGDVPVDSILSAQPRWTWFMVWGYFIRFRQNPPEKVKALYNSPRVLTLDELVMKKDGLHVADREE
;
A
#
# COMPACT_ATOMS: atom_id res chain seq x y z
N GLY A 1 12.25 -0.22 18.72
CA GLY A 1 12.97 0.70 19.62
C GLY A 1 13.92 1.60 18.83
N GLU A 2 14.39 2.70 19.42
CA GLU A 2 15.11 3.79 18.71
C GLU A 2 16.42 3.34 18.03
N ASN A 3 17.06 2.28 18.52
CA ASN A 3 18.26 1.70 17.91
C ASN A 3 17.99 0.58 16.90
N GLY A 4 16.72 0.29 16.60
CA GLY A 4 16.30 -0.77 15.68
C GLY A 4 15.96 -0.24 14.27
N PHE A 5 14.90 -0.79 13.68
CA PHE A 5 14.45 -0.47 12.32
C PHE A 5 14.36 1.03 12.01
N PRO A 6 13.78 1.90 12.88
CA PRO A 6 13.73 3.34 12.62
C PRO A 6 15.11 3.98 12.34
N ARG A 7 16.18 3.51 13.01
CA ARG A 7 17.54 4.01 12.80
C ARG A 7 18.08 3.58 11.44
N LEU A 8 17.89 2.31 11.07
CA LEU A 8 18.29 1.79 9.76
C LEU A 8 17.59 2.55 8.62
N TRP A 9 16.27 2.76 8.74
CA TRP A 9 15.49 3.54 7.78
C TRP A 9 16.06 4.94 7.59
N LYS A 10 16.30 5.67 8.69
CA LYS A 10 16.86 7.03 8.64
C LYS A 10 18.26 7.04 8.03
N MET A 11 19.10 6.05 8.30
CA MET A 11 20.43 5.92 7.66
C MET A 11 20.30 5.77 6.14
N MET A 12 19.40 4.90 5.66
CA MET A 12 19.14 4.75 4.23
C MET A 12 18.61 6.05 3.62
N PHE A 13 17.68 6.72 4.29
CA PHE A 13 17.13 8.00 3.85
C PHE A 13 18.21 9.07 3.70
N HIS A 14 19.04 9.25 4.72
CA HIS A 14 20.14 10.21 4.67
C HIS A 14 21.12 9.88 3.55
N TYR A 15 21.51 8.62 3.40
CA TYR A 15 22.43 8.22 2.35
C TYR A 15 21.86 8.45 0.94
N PHE A 16 20.68 7.90 0.63
CA PHE A 16 20.12 7.99 -0.72
C PHE A 16 19.63 9.39 -1.09
N THR A 17 18.94 10.08 -0.16
CA THR A 17 18.33 11.37 -0.46
C THR A 17 19.29 12.54 -0.18
N LYS A 18 20.04 12.52 0.92
CA LYS A 18 20.89 13.67 1.30
C LYS A 18 22.31 13.57 0.73
N GLU A 19 22.94 12.42 0.73
CA GLU A 19 24.30 12.25 0.19
C GLU A 19 24.30 11.99 -1.32
N LYS A 20 23.54 10.99 -1.78
CA LYS A 20 23.46 10.60 -3.19
C LYS A 20 22.52 11.45 -4.03
N LYS A 21 21.73 12.34 -3.40
CA LYS A 21 20.82 13.28 -4.08
C LYS A 21 19.83 12.59 -5.02
N LEU A 22 19.38 11.37 -4.69
CA LEU A 22 18.33 10.68 -5.42
C LEU A 22 16.99 11.35 -5.13
N ASN A 23 16.61 12.30 -5.97
CA ASN A 23 15.39 13.11 -5.84
C ASN A 23 14.18 12.52 -6.60
N ASN A 24 14.33 11.31 -7.13
CA ASN A 24 13.32 10.57 -7.89
C ASN A 24 12.71 9.40 -7.09
N LEU A 25 12.97 9.34 -5.79
CA LEU A 25 12.46 8.29 -4.90
C LEU A 25 11.26 8.80 -4.12
N LEU A 26 10.19 8.00 -4.08
CA LEU A 26 9.13 8.11 -3.08
C LEU A 26 9.39 7.08 -1.98
N TRP A 27 9.39 7.53 -0.72
CA TRP A 27 9.66 6.68 0.43
C TRP A 27 8.37 6.01 0.91
N VAL A 28 8.13 4.79 0.43
CA VAL A 28 7.01 3.94 0.86
C VAL A 28 7.44 3.09 2.05
N TRP A 29 6.95 3.42 3.25
CA TRP A 29 7.13 2.57 4.42
C TRP A 29 6.13 1.41 4.36
N ASN A 30 6.61 0.24 3.96
CA ASN A 30 5.79 -0.95 3.72
C ASN A 30 5.99 -1.96 4.87
N ALA A 31 4.96 -2.20 5.67
CA ALA A 31 4.97 -3.18 6.75
C ALA A 31 4.10 -4.39 6.41
N ASN A 32 4.19 -5.45 7.21
CA ASN A 32 3.17 -6.51 7.21
C ASN A 32 2.00 -6.09 8.12
N ALA A 33 0.76 -6.44 7.78
CA ALA A 33 -0.38 -6.25 8.68
C ALA A 33 -0.23 -7.00 10.03
N PRO A 34 -0.55 -6.39 11.19
CA PRO A 34 -0.37 -7.00 12.49
C PRO A 34 -1.09 -8.34 12.64
N ARG A 35 -0.38 -9.32 13.19
CA ARG A 35 -0.91 -10.66 13.49
C ARG A 35 -0.20 -11.26 14.70
N ASP A 36 -0.96 -12.01 15.48
CA ASP A 36 -0.48 -12.71 16.67
C ASP A 36 -0.60 -14.21 16.44
N ILE A 37 0.21 -14.71 15.50
CA ILE A 37 0.34 -16.13 15.19
C ILE A 37 1.66 -16.59 15.81
N PRO A 38 1.66 -17.57 16.74
CA PRO A 38 2.88 -18.02 17.39
C PRO A 38 3.96 -18.45 16.38
N GLY A 39 5.11 -17.78 16.40
CA GLY A 39 6.24 -18.03 15.50
C GLY A 39 6.14 -17.36 14.12
N ASP A 40 5.13 -16.52 13.90
CA ASP A 40 4.93 -15.73 12.67
C ASP A 40 4.27 -14.38 12.99
N GLU A 41 4.69 -13.74 14.09
CA GLU A 41 4.10 -12.50 14.57
C GLU A 41 4.45 -11.30 13.69
N ALA A 42 3.48 -10.42 13.48
CA ALA A 42 3.70 -9.06 13.00
C ALA A 42 3.18 -8.10 14.07
N TYR A 43 4.10 -7.35 14.66
CA TYR A 43 3.83 -6.46 15.77
C TYR A 43 3.20 -5.12 15.32
N PRO A 44 2.62 -4.32 16.24
CA PRO A 44 1.96 -3.06 15.91
C PRO A 44 2.83 -2.11 15.07
N TYR A 45 2.23 -1.51 14.04
CA TYR A 45 2.91 -0.65 13.07
C TYR A 45 3.77 0.45 13.70
N HIS A 46 3.23 1.14 14.71
CA HIS A 46 3.87 2.31 15.33
C HIS A 46 5.22 1.99 15.99
N LEU A 47 5.50 0.72 16.33
CA LEU A 47 6.77 0.32 16.96
C LEU A 47 7.96 0.40 16.00
N PHE A 48 7.71 0.41 14.68
CA PHE A 48 8.72 0.44 13.63
C PHE A 48 8.62 1.67 12.73
N TYR A 49 7.69 2.59 13.01
CA TYR A 49 7.49 3.77 12.19
C TYR A 49 8.64 4.78 12.38
N PRO A 50 9.35 5.20 11.31
CA PRO A 50 10.51 6.09 11.43
C PRO A 50 10.15 7.56 11.63
N GLY A 51 8.87 7.92 11.47
CA GLY A 51 8.34 9.28 11.58
C GLY A 51 7.98 9.89 10.22
N ASN A 52 7.01 10.80 10.25
CA ASN A 52 6.41 11.41 9.05
C ASN A 52 7.40 12.22 8.18
N GLU A 53 8.53 12.64 8.73
CA GLU A 53 9.58 13.38 8.00
C GLU A 53 10.38 12.51 7.02
N TYR A 54 10.31 11.18 7.17
CA TYR A 54 11.10 10.21 6.42
C TYR A 54 10.27 9.28 5.54
N VAL A 55 8.96 9.54 5.40
CA VAL A 55 8.00 8.67 4.74
C VAL A 55 7.06 9.53 3.89
N ASP A 56 6.86 9.15 2.64
CA ASP A 56 5.88 9.77 1.75
C ASP A 56 4.54 9.03 1.78
N VAL A 57 4.58 7.69 1.79
CA VAL A 57 3.42 6.79 1.75
C VAL A 57 3.58 5.66 2.76
N LEU A 58 2.49 5.24 3.39
CA LEU A 58 2.47 4.04 4.24
C LEU A 58 1.82 2.89 3.48
N ALA A 59 2.33 1.68 3.63
CA ALA A 59 1.74 0.51 3.01
C ALA A 59 1.72 -0.68 3.98
N ALA A 60 0.75 -1.56 3.78
CA ALA A 60 0.64 -2.82 4.51
C ALA A 60 0.47 -4.00 3.56
N ASP A 61 1.18 -5.08 3.82
CA ASP A 61 0.98 -6.37 3.16
C ASP A 61 -0.18 -7.10 3.82
N VAL A 62 -1.19 -7.45 3.03
CA VAL A 62 -2.43 -8.06 3.48
C VAL A 62 -2.63 -9.38 2.73
N TYR A 63 -2.24 -10.48 3.35
CA TYR A 63 -2.40 -11.82 2.80
C TYR A 63 -3.59 -12.56 3.41
N ARG A 64 -4.01 -13.65 2.76
CA ARG A 64 -5.10 -14.54 3.22
C ARG A 64 -6.45 -13.82 3.39
N ASN A 65 -6.69 -12.79 2.58
CA ASN A 65 -7.91 -11.98 2.63
C ASN A 65 -8.18 -11.34 4.02
N ASP A 66 -7.15 -11.10 4.84
CA ASP A 66 -7.26 -10.50 6.18
C ASP A 66 -7.43 -8.96 6.13
N TYR A 67 -8.37 -8.47 5.32
CA TYR A 67 -8.67 -7.05 5.16
C TYR A 67 -9.46 -6.49 6.35
N ARG A 68 -8.94 -6.63 7.57
CA ARG A 68 -9.57 -6.06 8.78
C ARG A 68 -9.54 -4.53 8.73
N GLN A 69 -10.65 -3.91 9.15
CA GLN A 69 -10.79 -2.45 9.18
C GLN A 69 -9.70 -1.79 10.02
N GLU A 70 -9.28 -2.43 11.11
CA GLU A 70 -8.24 -1.90 11.99
C GLU A 70 -6.87 -1.72 11.31
N HIS A 71 -6.52 -2.58 10.34
CA HIS A 71 -5.26 -2.44 9.59
C HIS A 71 -5.27 -1.15 8.77
N HIS A 72 -6.38 -0.87 8.10
CA HIS A 72 -6.59 0.36 7.35
C HIS A 72 -6.57 1.58 8.28
N ASP A 73 -7.38 1.58 9.34
CA ASP A 73 -7.56 2.74 10.21
C ASP A 73 -6.28 3.10 10.98
N GLN A 74 -5.51 2.10 11.41
CA GLN A 74 -4.21 2.32 12.05
C GLN A 74 -3.21 3.00 11.10
N LEU A 75 -3.16 2.60 9.82
CA LEU A 75 -2.33 3.26 8.81
C LEU A 75 -2.78 4.70 8.56
N VAL A 76 -4.09 4.95 8.42
CA VAL A 76 -4.66 6.29 8.27
C VAL A 76 -4.25 7.18 9.43
N GLN A 77 -4.41 6.70 10.66
CA GLN A 77 -4.08 7.44 11.88
C GLN A 77 -2.57 7.73 11.98
N LEU A 78 -1.73 6.71 11.72
CA LEU A 78 -0.28 6.83 11.81
C LEU A 78 0.28 7.80 10.75
N GLY A 79 -0.26 7.74 9.53
CA GLY A 79 0.18 8.56 8.40
C GLY A 79 -0.23 10.03 8.47
N LYS A 80 -1.16 10.41 9.36
CA LYS A 80 -1.62 11.80 9.57
C LYS A 80 -1.92 12.56 8.26
N GLY A 81 -2.65 11.90 7.36
CA GLY A 81 -3.05 12.47 6.06
C GLY A 81 -2.18 12.07 4.87
N LYS A 82 -1.03 11.41 5.09
CA LYS A 82 -0.27 10.77 4.00
C LYS A 82 -1.09 9.67 3.32
N PRO A 83 -0.86 9.41 2.02
CA PRO A 83 -1.46 8.26 1.32
C PRO A 83 -1.16 6.94 2.04
N ILE A 84 -2.06 5.97 1.88
CA ILE A 84 -1.86 4.61 2.35
C ILE A 84 -2.15 3.61 1.23
N ALA A 85 -1.48 2.46 1.23
CA ALA A 85 -1.65 1.45 0.18
C ALA A 85 -1.63 0.00 0.69
N ILE A 86 -2.16 -0.91 -0.13
CA ILE A 86 -1.95 -2.34 0.02
C ILE A 86 -0.64 -2.66 -0.69
N GLY A 87 0.44 -2.77 0.08
CA GLY A 87 1.80 -2.97 -0.41
C GLY A 87 1.92 -4.25 -1.22
N GLU A 88 1.41 -5.34 -0.64
CA GLU A 88 1.25 -6.64 -1.26
C GLU A 88 -0.08 -7.27 -0.86
N THR A 89 -0.65 -8.09 -1.75
CA THR A 89 -1.73 -9.00 -1.42
C THR A 89 -1.65 -10.30 -2.21
N GLY A 90 -2.19 -11.37 -1.64
CA GLY A 90 -2.50 -12.59 -2.36
C GLY A 90 -3.87 -12.53 -3.01
N ASP A 91 -4.91 -12.53 -2.17
CA ASP A 91 -6.31 -12.44 -2.57
C ASP A 91 -6.66 -11.01 -2.99
N VAL A 92 -7.21 -10.81 -4.18
CA VAL A 92 -7.61 -9.47 -4.61
C VAL A 92 -8.71 -8.91 -3.68
N PRO A 93 -8.66 -7.61 -3.30
CA PRO A 93 -9.76 -6.99 -2.56
C PRO A 93 -11.01 -7.00 -3.43
N VAL A 94 -12.18 -7.06 -2.79
CA VAL A 94 -13.47 -6.92 -3.48
C VAL A 94 -14.04 -5.52 -3.25
N ASP A 95 -15.02 -5.11 -4.06
CA ASP A 95 -15.58 -3.76 -4.00
C ASP A 95 -16.09 -3.35 -2.61
N SER A 96 -16.69 -4.30 -1.87
CA SER A 96 -17.14 -4.03 -0.50
C SER A 96 -16.01 -3.69 0.47
N ILE A 97 -14.82 -4.29 0.29
CA ILE A 97 -13.62 -3.95 1.07
C ILE A 97 -13.15 -2.55 0.70
N LEU A 98 -13.04 -2.24 -0.60
CA LEU A 98 -12.61 -0.91 -1.06
C LEU A 98 -13.59 0.20 -0.66
N SER A 99 -14.88 -0.12 -0.60
CA SER A 99 -15.93 0.79 -0.13
C SER A 99 -15.80 1.08 1.38
N ALA A 100 -15.52 0.06 2.19
CA ALA A 100 -15.31 0.21 3.63
C ALA A 100 -13.93 0.82 3.99
N GLN A 101 -12.94 0.66 3.12
CA GLN A 101 -11.55 1.10 3.31
C GLN A 101 -11.11 2.04 2.18
N PRO A 102 -11.73 3.23 2.06
CA PRO A 102 -11.63 4.07 0.86
C PRO A 102 -10.29 4.81 0.72
N ARG A 103 -9.35 4.66 1.66
CA ARG A 103 -8.07 5.41 1.64
C ARG A 103 -6.92 4.67 0.98
N TRP A 104 -7.12 3.42 0.55
CA TRP A 104 -6.13 2.68 -0.24
C TRP A 104 -5.91 3.35 -1.59
N THR A 105 -4.67 3.75 -1.90
CA THR A 105 -4.33 4.41 -3.16
C THR A 105 -3.85 3.47 -4.26
N TRP A 106 -3.36 2.29 -3.89
CA TRP A 106 -3.11 1.19 -4.81
C TRP A 106 -3.14 -0.16 -4.07
N PHE A 107 -3.15 -1.24 -4.85
CA PHE A 107 -2.87 -2.59 -4.39
C PHE A 107 -1.90 -3.27 -5.35
N MET A 108 -1.08 -4.20 -4.86
CA MET A 108 -0.19 -5.01 -5.69
C MET A 108 -0.38 -6.50 -5.38
N VAL A 109 -0.85 -7.26 -6.36
CA VAL A 109 -1.00 -8.71 -6.20
C VAL A 109 0.35 -9.39 -6.39
N TRP A 110 0.72 -10.29 -5.47
CA TRP A 110 2.03 -10.91 -5.47
C TRP A 110 2.21 -11.95 -6.58
N GLY A 111 2.89 -11.56 -7.66
CA GLY A 111 3.32 -12.45 -8.74
C GLY A 111 2.21 -13.37 -9.25
N TYR A 112 2.39 -14.68 -9.06
CA TYR A 112 1.45 -15.70 -9.57
C TYR A 112 0.21 -15.91 -8.69
N PHE A 113 0.07 -15.22 -7.56
CA PHE A 113 -1.09 -15.36 -6.67
C PHE A 113 -2.39 -14.91 -7.34
N ILE A 114 -2.30 -14.00 -8.33
CA ILE A 114 -3.45 -13.62 -9.17
C ILE A 114 -4.09 -14.82 -9.90
N ARG A 115 -3.34 -15.93 -10.08
CA ARG A 115 -3.81 -17.17 -10.73
C ARG A 115 -4.26 -18.24 -9.74
N PHE A 116 -4.21 -17.97 -8.45
CA PHE A 116 -4.66 -18.92 -7.44
C PHE A 116 -6.18 -19.07 -7.45
N ARG A 117 -6.68 -20.18 -6.89
CA ARG A 117 -8.10 -20.51 -6.85
C ARG A 117 -8.94 -19.46 -6.10
N GLN A 118 -8.32 -18.73 -5.19
CA GLN A 118 -8.94 -17.63 -4.44
C GLN A 118 -9.17 -16.36 -5.28
N ASN A 119 -8.53 -16.29 -6.46
CA ASN A 119 -8.67 -15.23 -7.45
C ASN A 119 -9.20 -15.81 -8.76
N PRO A 120 -10.41 -16.39 -8.76
CA PRO A 120 -10.96 -16.91 -10.00
C PRO A 120 -11.19 -15.76 -11.00
N PRO A 121 -11.13 -16.00 -12.32
CA PRO A 121 -11.09 -14.95 -13.33
C PRO A 121 -12.22 -13.91 -13.23
N GLU A 122 -13.42 -14.33 -12.85
CA GLU A 122 -14.58 -13.47 -12.63
C GLU A 122 -14.39 -12.49 -11.47
N LYS A 123 -13.76 -12.92 -10.35
CA LYS A 123 -13.45 -12.04 -9.22
C LYS A 123 -12.42 -10.98 -9.63
N VAL A 124 -11.40 -11.39 -10.36
CA VAL A 124 -10.36 -10.46 -10.86
C VAL A 124 -10.97 -9.46 -11.84
N LYS A 125 -11.77 -9.92 -12.81
CA LYS A 125 -12.48 -9.04 -13.74
C LYS A 125 -13.43 -8.08 -13.01
N ALA A 126 -14.16 -8.55 -12.01
CA ALA A 126 -15.06 -7.70 -11.23
C ALA A 126 -14.31 -6.60 -10.48
N LEU A 127 -13.14 -6.89 -9.91
CA LEU A 127 -12.28 -5.86 -9.30
C LEU A 127 -11.80 -4.83 -10.32
N TYR A 128 -11.22 -5.28 -11.44
CA TYR A 128 -10.65 -4.38 -12.44
C TYR A 128 -11.71 -3.56 -13.20
N ASN A 129 -12.97 -4.01 -13.19
CA ASN A 129 -14.12 -3.26 -13.72
C ASN A 129 -14.82 -2.39 -12.65
N SER A 130 -14.37 -2.40 -11.39
CA SER A 130 -14.97 -1.55 -10.36
C SER A 130 -14.71 -0.08 -10.68
N PRO A 131 -15.70 0.82 -10.55
CA PRO A 131 -15.49 2.25 -10.75
C PRO A 131 -14.51 2.87 -9.74
N ARG A 132 -14.15 2.16 -8.67
CA ARG A 132 -13.17 2.57 -7.65
C ARG A 132 -11.73 2.20 -7.98
N VAL A 133 -11.52 1.37 -9.00
CA VAL A 133 -10.20 0.96 -9.48
C VAL A 133 -9.90 1.74 -10.75
N LEU A 134 -8.65 2.21 -10.85
CA LEU A 134 -8.11 2.82 -12.06
C LEU A 134 -7.18 1.82 -12.73
N THR A 135 -7.37 1.56 -14.02
CA THR A 135 -6.47 0.78 -14.85
C THR A 135 -5.61 1.66 -15.76
N LEU A 136 -4.58 1.08 -16.37
CA LEU A 136 -3.60 1.83 -17.16
C LEU A 136 -4.23 2.59 -18.34
N ASP A 137 -5.23 1.99 -18.98
CA ASP A 137 -5.97 2.56 -20.11
C ASP A 137 -6.84 3.76 -19.73
N GLU A 138 -7.10 3.96 -18.43
CA GLU A 138 -7.81 5.13 -17.90
C GLU A 138 -6.87 6.28 -17.53
N LEU A 139 -5.58 6.17 -17.83
CA LEU A 139 -4.58 7.19 -17.49
C LEU A 139 -3.98 7.81 -18.76
N VAL A 140 -3.88 9.15 -18.77
CA VAL A 140 -3.35 9.93 -19.89
C VAL A 140 -2.19 10.81 -19.43
N MET A 141 -1.05 10.69 -20.11
CA MET A 141 0.08 11.60 -19.94
C MET A 141 -0.17 12.91 -20.69
N LYS A 142 -0.31 14.01 -19.95
CA LYS A 142 -0.36 15.38 -20.47
C LYS A 142 0.99 16.08 -20.20
N LYS A 143 1.16 17.29 -20.74
CA LYS A 143 2.41 18.07 -20.60
C LYS A 143 2.76 18.41 -19.15
N ASP A 144 1.76 18.49 -18.29
CA ASP A 144 1.85 18.86 -16.87
C ASP A 144 1.79 17.65 -15.92
N GLY A 145 1.63 16.42 -16.42
CA GLY A 145 1.66 15.22 -15.60
C GLY A 145 0.74 14.09 -16.07
N LEU A 146 0.55 13.11 -15.19
CA LEU A 146 -0.38 11.99 -15.38
C LEU A 146 -1.78 12.40 -14.89
N HIS A 147 -2.79 12.23 -15.73
CA HIS A 147 -4.18 12.55 -15.44
C HIS A 147 -5.06 11.32 -15.62
N VAL A 148 -6.19 11.30 -14.91
CA VAL A 148 -7.27 10.35 -15.21
C VAL A 148 -7.95 10.80 -16.51
N ALA A 149 -8.19 9.86 -17.43
CA ALA A 149 -8.95 10.10 -18.63
C ALA A 149 -10.38 10.53 -18.27
N ASP A 150 -10.96 11.46 -19.03
CA ASP A 150 -12.38 11.76 -18.89
C ASP A 150 -13.15 10.47 -19.22
N ARG A 151 -13.82 9.87 -18.22
CA ARG A 151 -14.75 8.77 -18.48
C ARG A 151 -15.93 9.40 -19.23
N GLU A 152 -16.02 9.19 -20.55
CA GLU A 152 -17.24 9.55 -21.29
C GLU A 152 -18.43 8.89 -20.57
N GLU A 153 -19.39 9.71 -20.12
CA GLU A 153 -20.65 9.27 -19.48
C GLU A 153 -21.56 8.54 -20.47
#